data_AF-A0A941KHE5-F1
#
_entry.id   AF-A0A941KHE5-F1
#
_cell.length_a   1.000
_cell.length_b   1.000
_cell.length_c   1.000
_cell.angle_alpha   90.00
_cell.angle_beta   90.00
_cell.angle_gamma   90.00
#
_symmetry.space_group_name_H-M   'P 1'
#
loop_
_entity.id
_entity.type
_entity.pdbx_description
1 polymer ?
#
loop_
_entity_poly.entity_id
_entity_poly.type
_entity_poly.pdbx_seq_one_letter_code
_entity_poly.pdbx_strand_id
1 'polypeptide(L)'
;MAMQKHPITDVTVNELGFSGKSFTFEDAVTVFILRLQDHTVTEIVRIMGICSFRVSEVLGGYVHPGAQAEAVNRLRGDGKLLV
;
A
#
# COMPACT_ATOMS: atom_id res chain seq x y z
N MET A 1 5.00 -24.42 -4.36
CA MET A 1 5.84 -23.27 -4.77
C MET A 1 7.28 -23.64 -4.50
N ALA A 2 8.16 -23.54 -5.51
CA ALA A 2 9.58 -23.87 -5.37
C ALA A 2 10.32 -22.64 -4.82
N MET A 3 10.93 -22.75 -3.64
CA MET A 3 11.70 -21.67 -3.02
C MET A 3 13.05 -21.57 -3.73
N GLN A 4 13.41 -20.39 -4.24
CA GLN A 4 14.69 -20.16 -4.89
C GLN A 4 15.75 -19.81 -3.84
N LYS A 5 16.88 -20.52 -3.85
CA LYS A 5 18.02 -20.19 -2.98
C LYS A 5 18.86 -19.09 -3.60
N HIS A 6 19.34 -18.17 -2.78
CA HIS A 6 20.26 -17.13 -3.24
C HIS A 6 21.62 -17.76 -3.57
N PRO A 7 22.17 -17.56 -4.78
CA PRO A 7 23.31 -18.33 -5.28
C PRO A 7 24.63 -18.10 -4.53
N ILE A 8 24.75 -17.00 -3.78
CA ILE A 8 25.97 -16.66 -3.03
C ILE A 8 25.84 -16.99 -1.54
N THR A 9 24.64 -16.86 -0.96
CA THR A 9 24.44 -16.96 0.49
C THR A 9 23.73 -18.24 0.91
N ASP A 10 23.24 -19.04 -0.05
CA ASP A 10 22.41 -20.24 0.12
C ASP A 10 21.15 -20.03 0.99
N VAL A 11 20.82 -18.78 1.30
CA VAL A 11 19.61 -18.39 2.03
C VAL A 11 18.41 -18.67 1.15
N THR A 12 17.42 -19.36 1.72
CA THR A 12 16.12 -19.56 1.09
C THR A 12 15.44 -18.20 0.91
N VAL A 13 15.35 -17.73 -0.33
CA VAL A 13 14.56 -16.54 -0.65
C VAL A 13 13.12 -17.00 -0.73
N ASN A 14 12.37 -16.81 0.35
CA ASN A 14 10.93 -16.90 0.27
C ASN A 14 10.45 -15.74 -0.60
N GLU A 15 9.64 -16.04 -1.62
CA GLU A 15 8.61 -15.09 -2.04
C GLU A 15 7.84 -14.75 -0.76
N LEU A 16 7.92 -13.50 -0.31
CA LEU A 16 7.40 -13.07 0.98
C LEU A 16 5.93 -13.51 1.08
N GLY A 17 5.71 -14.63 1.76
CA GLY A 17 4.39 -15.16 2.07
C GLY A 17 3.71 -14.15 2.98
N PHE A 18 2.77 -13.42 2.42
CA PHE A 18 2.04 -12.35 3.08
C PHE A 18 1.34 -12.88 4.33
N SER A 19 1.92 -12.59 5.50
CA SER A 19 1.27 -12.78 6.78
C SER A 19 1.25 -11.44 7.49
N GLY A 20 0.09 -10.77 7.48
CA GLY A 20 -0.08 -9.50 8.17
C GLY A 20 -1.38 -8.83 7.77
N LYS A 21 -2.22 -8.54 8.79
CA LYS A 21 -3.51 -7.81 8.83
C LYS A 21 -4.29 -7.75 7.50
N SER A 22 -5.55 -8.21 7.54
CA SER A 22 -6.52 -8.00 6.45
C SER A 22 -6.47 -6.54 5.99
N PHE A 23 -5.86 -6.32 4.82
CA PHE A 23 -5.70 -5.00 4.24
C PHE A 23 -6.96 -4.71 3.44
N THR A 24 -7.81 -3.85 3.98
CA THR A 24 -9.16 -3.61 3.46
C THR A 24 -9.15 -2.61 2.32
N PHE A 25 -10.29 -2.52 1.63
CA PHE A 25 -10.51 -1.48 0.63
C PHE A 25 -10.38 -0.08 1.26
N GLU A 26 -10.87 0.12 2.49
CA GLU A 26 -10.78 1.39 3.21
C GLU A 26 -9.33 1.80 3.52
N ASP A 27 -8.48 0.82 3.88
CA ASP A 27 -7.05 1.06 4.04
C ASP A 27 -6.42 1.52 2.72
N ALA A 28 -6.81 0.91 1.60
CA ALA A 28 -6.33 1.29 0.28
C ALA A 28 -6.75 2.72 -0.09
N VAL A 29 -7.99 3.10 0.19
CA VAL A 29 -8.47 4.47 -0.03
C VAL A 29 -7.66 5.46 0.81
N THR A 30 -7.39 5.11 2.07
CA THR A 30 -6.58 5.95 2.97
C THR A 30 -5.16 6.16 2.45
N VAL A 31 -4.53 5.11 1.90
CA VAL A 31 -3.22 5.23 1.24
C VAL A 31 -3.27 6.26 0.10
N PHE A 32 -4.29 6.21 -0.76
CA PHE A 32 -4.44 7.17 -1.85
C PHE A 32 -4.74 8.60 -1.37
N ILE A 33 -5.55 8.76 -0.32
CA ILE A 33 -5.81 10.07 0.29
C ILE A 33 -4.50 10.68 0.81
N LEU A 34 -3.72 9.94 1.59
CA LEU A 34 -2.44 10.41 2.11
C LEU A 34 -1.48 10.74 0.97
N ARG A 35 -1.49 9.94 -0.11
CA ARG A 35 -0.65 10.20 -1.28
C ARG A 35 -1.05 11.49 -2.00
N LEU A 36 -2.35 11.77 -2.12
CA LEU A 36 -2.89 13.00 -2.71
C LEU A 36 -2.66 14.23 -1.82
N GLN A 37 -2.41 14.03 -0.53
CA GLN A 37 -1.99 15.05 0.44
C GLN A 37 -0.45 15.21 0.52
N ASP A 38 0.27 14.77 -0.53
CA ASP A 38 1.73 14.87 -0.66
C ASP A 38 2.56 14.06 0.34
N HIS A 39 1.96 13.10 1.06
CA HIS A 39 2.77 12.18 1.88
C HIS A 39 3.60 11.23 1.02
N THR A 40 4.84 11.01 1.47
CA THR A 40 5.75 10.01 0.90
C THR A 40 5.36 8.59 1.34
N VAL A 41 5.79 7.57 0.59
CA VAL A 41 5.55 6.16 0.93
C VAL A 41 6.05 5.84 2.34
N THR A 42 7.21 6.38 2.73
CA THR A 42 7.78 6.18 4.07
C THR A 42 6.92 6.78 5.17
N GLU A 43 6.32 7.95 4.94
CA GLU A 43 5.39 8.58 5.89
C GLU A 43 4.09 7.79 5.99
N ILE A 44 3.53 7.34 4.88
CA ILE A 44 2.31 6.51 4.85
C ILE A 44 2.53 5.21 5.63
N VAL A 45 3.67 4.56 5.43
CA VAL A 45 4.09 3.37 6.20
C VAL A 45 4.12 3.66 7.70
N ARG A 46 4.68 4.80 8.12
CA ARG A 46 4.75 5.20 9.53
C ARG A 46 3.37 5.53 10.11
N ILE A 47 2.52 6.21 9.34
CA ILE A 47 1.16 6.62 9.76
C ILE A 47 0.26 5.40 9.92
N MET A 48 0.25 4.52 8.93
CA MET A 48 -0.67 3.37 8.89
C MET A 48 -0.11 2.12 9.58
N GLY A 49 1.19 2.06 9.85
CA GLY A 49 1.85 0.88 10.42
C GLY A 49 1.80 -0.34 9.48
N ILE A 50 1.85 -0.11 8.17
CA ILE A 50 1.79 -1.15 7.13
C ILE A 50 3.12 -1.26 6.38
N CYS A 51 3.37 -2.40 5.73
CA CYS A 51 4.58 -2.61 4.94
C CYS A 51 4.64 -1.68 3.71
N SER A 52 5.84 -1.16 3.39
CA SER A 52 6.08 -0.34 2.19
C SER A 52 5.72 -1.05 0.89
N PHE A 53 5.88 -2.38 0.86
CA PHE A 53 5.45 -3.20 -0.27
C PHE A 53 3.94 -3.10 -0.50
N ARG A 54 3.14 -3.17 0.57
CA ARG A 54 1.67 -3.05 0.48
C ARG A 54 1.24 -1.69 -0.02
N VAL A 55 1.87 -0.63 0.47
CA VAL A 55 1.64 0.73 -0.04
C VAL A 55 1.95 0.81 -1.53
N SER A 56 3.04 0.19 -1.96
CA SER A 56 3.46 0.19 -3.37
C SER A 56 2.50 -0.63 -4.27
N GLU A 57 1.98 -1.75 -3.78
CA GLU A 57 0.97 -2.55 -4.51
C GLU A 57 -0.33 -1.77 -4.73
N VAL A 58 -0.80 -1.07 -3.69
CA VAL A 58 -2.00 -0.24 -3.74
C VAL A 58 -1.80 0.92 -4.71
N LEU A 59 -0.72 1.68 -4.55
CA LEU A 59 -0.40 2.80 -5.44
C LEU A 59 -0.13 2.36 -6.89
N GLY A 60 0.36 1.14 -7.07
CA GLY A 60 0.53 0.51 -8.39
C GLY A 60 -0.76 -0.07 -8.99
N GLY A 61 -1.87 -0.08 -8.24
CA GLY A 61 -3.17 -0.58 -8.68
C GLY A 61 -3.28 -2.10 -8.76
N TYR A 62 -2.33 -2.85 -8.19
CA TYR A 62 -2.35 -4.32 -8.18
C TYR A 62 -3.40 -4.88 -7.21
N VAL A 63 -3.77 -4.10 -6.19
CA VAL A 63 -4.71 -4.49 -5.13
C VAL A 63 -5.72 -3.36 -4.92
N HIS A 64 -6.98 -3.73 -4.68
CA HIS A 64 -8.12 -2.81 -4.48
C HIS A 64 -8.30 -1.80 -5.63
N PRO A 65 -8.52 -2.29 -6.88
CA PRO A 65 -8.81 -1.42 -8.01
C PRO A 65 -10.05 -0.57 -7.70
N GLY A 66 -9.96 0.74 -7.91
CA GLY A 66 -11.01 1.71 -7.59
C GLY A 66 -10.80 2.51 -6.30
N ALA A 67 -9.88 2.09 -5.43
CA ALA A 67 -9.54 2.85 -4.22
C ALA A 67 -9.03 4.27 -4.53
N GLN A 68 -8.33 4.44 -5.64
CA GLN A 68 -7.89 5.77 -6.12
C GLN A 68 -9.06 6.67 -6.48
N ALA A 69 -10.04 6.16 -7.24
CA ALA A 69 -11.21 6.93 -7.64
C ALA A 69 -12.02 7.35 -6.42
N GLU A 70 -12.17 6.44 -5.46
CA GLU A 70 -12.85 6.73 -4.20
C GLU A 70 -12.11 7.76 -3.35
N ALA A 71 -10.77 7.71 -3.31
CA ALA A 71 -9.96 8.72 -2.62
C ALA A 71 -10.15 10.11 -3.24
N VAL A 72 -10.17 10.20 -4.57
CA VAL A 72 -10.45 11.45 -5.30
C VAL A 72 -11.86 11.94 -5.00
N ASN A 73 -12.87 11.04 -5.02
CA ASN A 73 -14.25 11.38 -4.68
C ASN A 73 -14.43 11.91 -3.25
N ARG A 74 -13.53 11.53 -2.33
CA ARG A 74 -13.57 11.98 -0.93
C ARG A 74 -12.76 13.26 -0.67
N LEU A 75 -11.96 13.72 -1.62
CA LEU A 75 -11.18 14.94 -1.48
C LEU A 75 -11.87 16.13 -2.16
N ARG A 76 -12.02 17.24 -1.43
CA ARG A 76 -12.32 18.55 -2.00
C ARG A 76 -11.13 19.05 -2.82
N GLY A 77 -11.37 19.98 -3.73
CA GLY A 77 -10.33 20.63 -4.53
C GLY A 77 -9.26 21.39 -3.72
N ASP A 78 -9.44 21.58 -2.42
CA ASP A 78 -8.48 22.16 -1.47
C ASP A 78 -7.68 21.12 -0.66
N GLY A 79 -7.80 19.82 -1.00
CA GLY A 79 -7.07 18.72 -0.34
C GLY A 79 -7.66 18.28 1.01
N LYS A 80 -8.86 18.78 1.38
CA LYS A 80 -9.57 18.39 2.60
C LYS A 80 -10.62 17.32 2.32
N LEU A 81 -10.90 16.49 3.32
CA LEU A 81 -11.93 15.47 3.22
C LEU A 81 -13.33 16.08 3.10
N LEU A 82 -14.16 15.50 2.24
CA LEU A 82 -15.61 15.66 2.23
C LEU A 82 -16.18 14.86 3.40
N VAL A 83 -16.19 15.48 4.58
CA VAL A 83 -16.88 14.97 5.77
C VAL A 83 -18.37 15.24 5.65
#